data_AF-A0A7Y2EXD0-F1
#
_entry.id   AF-A0A7Y2EXD0-F1
#
_cell.length_a   1.000
_cell.length_b   1.000
_cell.length_c   1.000
_cell.angle_alpha   90.00
_cell.angle_beta   90.00
_cell.angle_gamma   90.00
#
_symmetry.space_group_name_H-M   'P 1'
#
loop_
_entity.id
_entity.type
_entity.pdbx_description
1 polymer ?
#
loop_
_entity_poly.entity_id
_entity_poly.type
_entity_poly.pdbx_seq_one_letter_code
_entity_poly.pdbx_strand_id
1 'polypeptide(L)'
;MEKEHKSFCVFEKDPEKAIDMAVYGNFTSRNLTPNNFSVINGPEDDYAIVNTQMLSTLDNPIIHKLHKDYSEMEFKHIEAIFTDTDPLPHWESIKGIFATQNGEILRFLLAMNIPIEKFIRYELASRGHDKDHKWCGFEQARKVWLEEK
;
A
#
# COMPACT_ATOMS: atom_id res chain seq x y z
N MET A 1 -9.89 7.50 28.01
CA MET A 1 -9.37 6.28 27.35
C MET A 1 -8.11 6.69 26.63
N GLU A 2 -6.96 6.52 27.29
CA GLU A 2 -5.65 6.88 26.76
C GLU A 2 -5.40 6.09 25.48
N LYS A 3 -5.16 6.81 24.37
CA LYS A 3 -4.60 6.20 23.17
C LYS A 3 -3.14 5.93 23.48
N GLU A 4 -2.81 4.69 23.87
CA GLU A 4 -1.43 4.21 23.86
C GLU A 4 -0.78 4.62 22.54
N HIS A 5 0.12 5.60 22.60
CA HIS A 5 1.05 5.86 21.52
C HIS A 5 2.03 4.68 21.52
N LYS A 6 1.62 3.55 20.95
CA LYS A 6 2.56 2.50 20.57
C LYS A 6 3.58 3.17 19.68
N SER A 7 4.77 3.39 20.22
CA SER A 7 5.94 3.74 19.43
C SER A 7 6.12 2.60 18.43
N PHE A 8 5.65 2.81 17.21
CA PHE A 8 5.72 1.82 16.15
C PHE A 8 7.10 1.96 15.53
N CYS A 9 8.03 1.15 16.01
CA CYS A 9 9.33 0.93 15.41
C CYS A 9 9.40 -0.54 15.02
N VAL A 10 9.36 -0.82 13.72
CA VAL A 10 9.48 -2.18 13.16
C VAL A 10 10.74 -2.20 12.32
N PHE A 11 11.49 -3.29 12.40
CA PHE A 11 12.72 -3.48 11.64
C PHE A 11 12.50 -4.49 10.52
N GLU A 12 13.05 -4.20 9.35
CA GLU A 12 13.03 -5.06 8.18
C GLU A 12 14.43 -5.07 7.53
N LYS A 13 14.85 -6.22 7.00
CA LYS A 13 16.18 -6.37 6.41
C LYS A 13 16.22 -5.92 4.95
N ASP A 14 15.12 -6.09 4.25
CA ASP A 14 14.99 -5.65 2.86
C ASP A 14 14.51 -4.19 2.81
N PRO A 15 15.29 -3.26 2.20
CA PRO A 15 14.90 -1.86 2.10
C PRO A 15 13.58 -1.66 1.35
N GLU A 16 13.35 -2.39 0.26
CA GLU A 16 12.13 -2.23 -0.55
C GLU A 16 10.91 -2.71 0.23
N LYS A 17 11.06 -3.81 0.98
CA LYS A 17 9.98 -4.32 1.85
C LYS A 17 9.66 -3.34 2.99
N ALA A 18 10.68 -2.71 3.58
CA ALA A 18 10.49 -1.65 4.56
C ALA A 18 9.73 -0.44 3.96
N ILE A 19 10.10 -0.03 2.75
CA ILE A 19 9.44 1.06 2.02
C ILE A 19 7.98 0.70 1.72
N ASP A 20 7.72 -0.49 1.18
CA ASP A 20 6.37 -0.97 0.87
C ASP A 20 5.48 -1.01 2.12
N MET A 21 6.04 -1.48 3.25
CA MET A 21 5.36 -1.49 4.54
C MET A 21 4.99 -0.07 5.00
N ALA A 22 5.93 0.88 4.90
CA ALA A 22 5.68 2.27 5.27
C ALA A 22 4.65 2.95 4.35
N VAL A 23 4.72 2.70 3.04
CA VAL A 23 3.75 3.20 2.05
C VAL A 23 2.34 2.67 2.38
N TYR A 24 2.20 1.37 2.63
CA TYR A 24 0.91 0.78 3.00
C TYR A 24 0.40 1.27 4.36
N GLY A 25 1.29 1.42 5.35
CA GLY A 25 0.97 2.03 6.63
C GLY A 25 0.44 3.45 6.49
N ASN A 26 1.06 4.26 5.64
CA ASN A 26 0.60 5.62 5.33
C ASN A 26 -0.74 5.62 4.59
N PHE A 27 -0.94 4.69 3.64
CA PHE A 27 -2.22 4.55 2.93
C PHE A 27 -3.37 4.19 3.87
N THR A 28 -3.17 3.22 4.77
CA THR A 28 -4.23 2.76 5.69
C THR A 28 -4.51 3.74 6.82
N SER A 29 -3.49 4.47 7.30
CA SER A 29 -3.62 5.47 8.36
C SER A 29 -3.90 6.90 7.88
N ARG A 30 -4.16 7.10 6.58
CA ARG A 30 -4.38 8.42 5.94
C ARG A 30 -5.40 9.34 6.61
N ASN A 31 -6.41 8.76 7.27
CA ASN A 31 -7.47 9.49 7.98
C ASN A 31 -7.04 10.00 9.37
N LEU A 32 -5.91 9.54 9.90
CA LEU A 32 -5.42 9.93 11.22
C LEU A 32 -4.47 11.11 11.12
N THR A 33 -3.41 10.96 10.35
CA THR A 33 -2.41 12.01 10.10
C THR A 33 -1.64 11.63 8.83
N PRO A 34 -1.44 12.55 7.86
CA PRO A 34 -0.67 12.26 6.66
C PRO A 34 0.81 12.00 6.97
N ASN A 35 1.45 11.07 6.23
CA ASN A 35 2.86 10.71 6.37
C ASN A 35 3.25 10.28 7.80
N ASN A 36 2.45 9.40 8.40
CA ASN A 36 2.70 8.84 9.72
C ASN A 36 3.99 8.05 9.83
N PHE A 37 4.39 7.38 8.76
CA PHE A 37 5.51 6.45 8.76
C PHE A 37 6.59 6.90 7.80
N SER A 38 7.84 6.76 8.25
CA SER A 38 9.07 6.99 7.50
C SER A 38 10.01 5.81 7.68
N VAL A 39 10.91 5.59 6.73
CA VAL A 39 11.94 4.55 6.81
C VAL A 39 13.30 5.21 7.05
N ILE A 40 14.05 4.71 8.02
CA ILE A 40 15.41 5.16 8.33
C ILE A 40 16.37 3.97 8.41
N ASN A 41 17.68 4.22 8.42
CA ASN A 41 18.65 3.18 8.78
C ASN A 41 18.45 2.77 10.24
N GLY A 42 18.38 1.47 10.48
CA GLY A 42 18.41 0.88 11.81
C GLY A 42 19.85 0.59 12.28
N PRO A 43 20.00 0.09 13.52
CA PRO A 43 21.30 -0.08 14.18
C PRO A 43 22.10 -1.30 13.69
N GLU A 44 21.49 -2.29 13.04
CA GLU A 44 22.14 -3.57 12.66
C GLU A 44 22.11 -3.84 11.14
N ASP A 45 22.41 -2.81 10.34
CA ASP A 45 22.28 -2.83 8.86
C ASP A 45 20.87 -3.21 8.38
N ASP A 46 19.87 -2.96 9.21
CA ASP A 46 18.45 -3.10 8.94
C ASP A 46 17.80 -1.74 8.65
N TYR A 47 16.53 -1.78 8.31
CA TYR A 47 15.71 -0.61 7.99
C TYR A 47 14.60 -0.49 9.01
N ALA A 48 14.54 0.64 9.70
CA ALA A 48 13.54 0.90 10.72
C ALA A 48 12.38 1.70 10.11
N ILE A 49 11.18 1.13 10.17
CA ILE A 49 9.92 1.82 9.92
C ILE A 49 9.50 2.51 11.22
N VAL A 50 9.53 3.84 11.23
CA VAL A 50 9.27 4.66 12.43
C VAL A 50 8.14 5.65 12.21
N ASN A 51 7.51 6.09 13.31
CA ASN A 51 6.60 7.22 13.24
C ASN A 51 7.39 8.51 12.93
N THR A 52 6.96 9.26 11.92
CA THR A 52 7.60 10.50 11.46
C THR A 52 7.75 11.55 12.58
N GLN A 53 6.85 11.58 13.57
CA GLN A 53 6.97 12.49 14.72
C GLN A 53 8.22 12.22 15.57
N MET A 54 8.68 10.97 15.62
CA MET A 54 9.87 10.55 16.38
C MET A 54 11.17 11.02 15.72
N LEU A 55 11.17 11.35 14.42
CA LEU A 55 12.37 11.80 13.71
C LEU A 55 12.99 13.05 14.33
N SER A 56 12.17 13.93 14.91
CA SER A 56 12.64 15.15 15.59
C SER A 56 13.49 14.87 16.84
N THR A 57 13.40 13.65 17.38
CA THR A 57 14.14 13.22 18.57
C THR A 57 15.40 12.42 18.22
N LEU A 58 15.59 12.09 16.94
CA LEU A 58 16.74 11.34 16.46
C LEU A 58 17.82 12.28 15.95
N ASP A 59 19.07 11.96 16.23
CA ASP A 59 20.22 12.74 15.75
C ASP A 59 20.50 12.42 14.28
N ASN A 60 20.12 13.33 13.39
CA ASN A 60 20.38 13.29 11.94
C ASN A 60 20.09 11.94 11.25
N PRO A 61 18.85 11.43 11.32
CA PRO A 61 18.52 10.16 10.70
C PRO A 61 18.64 10.22 9.17
N ILE A 62 19.17 9.16 8.55
CA ILE A 62 19.12 8.98 7.10
C ILE A 62 17.72 8.47 6.75
N ILE A 63 16.93 9.29 6.08
CA ILE A 63 15.56 8.98 5.70
C ILE A 63 15.53 8.46 4.27
N HIS A 64 14.96 7.26 4.08
CA HIS A 64 14.74 6.67 2.77
C HIS A 64 13.49 7.25 2.12
N LYS A 65 13.58 7.50 0.81
CA LYS A 65 12.47 8.06 0.04
C LYS A 65 11.41 6.97 -0.19
N LEU A 66 10.17 7.27 0.18
CA LEU A 66 9.04 6.38 -0.09
C LEU A 66 8.55 6.50 -1.53
N HIS A 67 7.99 5.40 -2.04
CA HIS A 67 7.28 5.38 -3.33
C HIS A 67 6.10 6.35 -3.29
N LYS A 68 5.99 7.22 -4.30
CA LYS A 68 4.81 8.09 -4.47
C LYS A 68 3.60 7.31 -4.95
N ASP A 69 3.85 6.42 -5.90
CA ASP A 69 2.94 5.45 -6.47
C ASP A 69 3.78 4.30 -7.07
N TYR A 70 3.11 3.26 -7.57
CA TYR A 70 3.74 2.07 -8.15
C TYR A 70 3.58 1.99 -9.67
N SER A 71 3.33 3.12 -10.35
CA SER A 71 3.07 3.12 -11.80
C SER A 71 4.27 2.70 -12.64
N GLU A 72 5.49 2.87 -12.10
CA GLU A 72 6.76 2.50 -12.71
C GLU A 72 7.41 1.27 -12.03
N MET A 73 6.62 0.43 -11.35
CA MET A 73 7.14 -0.77 -10.67
C MET A 73 7.73 -1.77 -11.69
N GLU A 74 9.00 -2.11 -11.51
CA GLU A 74 9.74 -3.05 -12.35
C GLU A 74 9.40 -4.51 -12.05
N PHE A 75 9.54 -5.39 -13.04
CA PHE A 75 9.28 -6.83 -12.85
C PHE A 75 10.15 -7.48 -11.77
N LYS A 76 11.36 -6.96 -11.53
CA LYS A 76 12.23 -7.46 -10.46
C LYS A 76 11.63 -7.21 -9.06
N HIS A 77 10.96 -6.09 -8.86
CA HIS A 77 10.26 -5.79 -7.59
C HIS A 77 9.06 -6.73 -7.43
N ILE A 78 8.29 -6.93 -8.50
CA ILE A 78 7.18 -7.90 -8.51
C ILE A 78 7.67 -9.31 -8.19
N GLU A 79 8.79 -9.74 -8.79
CA GLU A 79 9.41 -11.04 -8.52
C GLU A 79 9.81 -11.18 -7.05
N ALA A 80 10.44 -10.15 -6.47
CA ALA A 80 10.79 -10.14 -5.04
C ALA A 80 9.54 -10.31 -4.16
N ILE A 81 8.47 -9.56 -4.43
CA ILE A 81 7.18 -9.70 -3.72
C ILE A 81 6.60 -11.11 -3.88
N PHE A 82 6.66 -11.69 -5.08
CA PHE A 82 6.01 -12.97 -5.36
C PHE A 82 6.80 -14.18 -4.87
N THR A 83 8.11 -14.03 -4.68
CA THR A 83 9.01 -15.07 -4.15
C THR A 83 9.27 -14.95 -2.66
N ASP A 84 8.86 -13.84 -2.03
CA ASP A 84 8.91 -13.66 -0.58
C ASP A 84 8.14 -14.78 0.13
N THR A 85 8.82 -15.44 1.08
CA THR A 85 8.25 -16.50 1.91
C THR A 85 7.39 -15.97 3.05
N ASP A 86 7.55 -14.69 3.40
CA ASP A 86 6.78 -13.98 4.43
C ASP A 86 6.27 -12.64 3.89
N PRO A 87 5.40 -12.64 2.86
CA PRO A 87 5.00 -11.44 2.15
C PRO A 87 4.20 -10.47 3.04
N LEU A 88 4.30 -9.17 2.73
CA LEU A 88 3.42 -8.19 3.37
C LEU A 88 1.94 -8.53 3.07
N PRO A 89 1.01 -8.45 4.05
CA PRO A 89 -0.35 -8.97 3.88
C PRO A 89 -1.14 -8.41 2.68
N HIS A 90 -0.90 -7.14 2.35
CA HIS A 90 -1.56 -6.50 1.21
C HIS A 90 -1.01 -7.01 -0.12
N TRP A 91 0.29 -7.28 -0.21
CA TRP A 91 0.90 -7.90 -1.36
C TRP A 91 0.51 -9.37 -1.52
N GLU A 92 0.42 -10.12 -0.42
CA GLU A 92 -0.11 -11.48 -0.44
C GLU A 92 -1.54 -11.50 -1.01
N SER A 93 -2.39 -10.57 -0.58
CA SER A 93 -3.76 -10.42 -1.08
C SER A 93 -3.78 -10.11 -2.58
N ILE A 94 -2.94 -9.19 -3.05
CA ILE A 94 -2.84 -8.82 -4.47
C ILE A 94 -2.33 -9.99 -5.31
N LYS A 95 -1.28 -10.67 -4.85
CA LYS A 95 -0.75 -11.91 -5.46
C LYS A 95 -1.86 -12.97 -5.57
N GLY A 96 -2.63 -13.16 -4.51
CA GLY A 96 -3.74 -14.12 -4.47
C GLY A 96 -4.82 -13.84 -5.52
N ILE A 97 -5.15 -12.56 -5.78
CA ILE A 97 -6.11 -12.16 -6.82
C ILE A 97 -5.67 -12.71 -8.18
N PHE A 98 -4.40 -12.57 -8.56
CA PHE A 98 -3.91 -13.01 -9.86
C PHE A 98 -3.58 -14.50 -9.91
N ALA A 99 -2.99 -15.06 -8.85
CA ALA A 99 -2.54 -16.45 -8.80
C ALA A 99 -3.70 -17.47 -8.89
N THR A 100 -4.90 -17.06 -8.51
CA THR A 100 -6.10 -17.94 -8.55
C THR A 100 -6.85 -17.88 -9.88
N GLN A 101 -6.52 -16.94 -10.78
CA GLN A 101 -7.21 -16.82 -12.06
C GLN A 101 -6.65 -17.79 -13.10
N ASN A 102 -7.50 -18.15 -14.06
CA ASN A 102 -7.08 -18.91 -15.23
C ASN A 102 -6.14 -18.06 -16.10
N GLY A 103 -5.02 -18.64 -16.53
CA GLY A 103 -4.04 -17.95 -17.38
C GLY A 103 -4.61 -17.39 -18.69
N GLU A 104 -5.59 -18.06 -19.31
CA GLU A 104 -6.26 -17.54 -20.52
C GLU A 104 -7.11 -16.30 -20.21
N ILE A 105 -7.70 -16.20 -19.02
CA ILE A 105 -8.39 -14.97 -18.60
C ILE A 105 -7.37 -13.84 -18.44
N LEU A 106 -6.24 -14.08 -17.76
CA LEU A 106 -5.18 -13.07 -17.62
C LEU A 106 -4.65 -12.60 -18.98
N ARG A 107 -4.43 -13.54 -19.92
CA ARG A 107 -4.05 -13.22 -21.30
C ARG A 107 -5.11 -12.39 -22.02
N PHE A 108 -6.38 -12.72 -21.83
CA PHE A 108 -7.50 -11.98 -22.42
C PHE A 108 -7.58 -10.54 -21.88
N LEU A 109 -7.39 -10.34 -20.57
CA LEU A 109 -7.33 -9.00 -19.96
C LEU A 109 -6.27 -8.12 -20.63
N LEU A 110 -5.07 -8.68 -20.86
CA LEU A 110 -3.98 -7.98 -21.53
C LEU A 110 -4.26 -7.76 -23.02
N ALA A 111 -4.66 -8.80 -23.75
CA ALA A 111 -4.85 -8.75 -25.19
C ALA A 111 -5.91 -7.72 -25.60
N MET A 112 -6.98 -7.59 -24.82
CA MET A 112 -8.08 -6.67 -25.11
C MET A 112 -7.90 -5.30 -24.43
N ASN A 113 -6.80 -5.06 -23.71
CA ASN A 113 -6.57 -3.84 -22.93
C ASN A 113 -7.79 -3.51 -22.03
N ILE A 114 -8.29 -4.51 -21.30
CA ILE A 114 -9.49 -4.36 -20.47
C ILE A 114 -9.21 -3.32 -19.39
N PRO A 115 -10.08 -2.31 -19.18
CA PRO A 115 -9.84 -1.25 -18.22
C PRO A 115 -10.08 -1.73 -16.78
N ILE A 116 -9.13 -2.48 -16.22
CA ILE A 116 -9.22 -3.06 -14.87
C ILE A 116 -9.53 -2.00 -13.81
N GLU A 117 -9.01 -0.78 -13.96
CA GLU A 117 -9.35 0.36 -13.09
C GLU A 117 -10.86 0.60 -13.02
N LYS A 118 -11.59 0.54 -14.14
CA LYS A 118 -13.05 0.74 -14.16
C LYS A 118 -13.79 -0.36 -13.42
N PHE A 119 -13.30 -1.61 -13.51
CA PHE A 119 -13.87 -2.74 -12.77
C PHE A 119 -13.66 -2.56 -11.26
N ILE A 120 -12.45 -2.15 -10.84
CA ILE A 120 -12.14 -1.84 -9.43
C ILE A 120 -13.04 -0.70 -8.92
N ARG A 121 -13.15 0.40 -9.67
CA ARG A 121 -14.00 1.56 -9.31
C ARG A 121 -15.47 1.17 -9.20
N TYR A 122 -15.96 0.32 -10.10
CA TYR A 122 -17.31 -0.19 -10.04
C TYR A 122 -17.56 -1.03 -8.79
N GLU A 123 -16.64 -1.94 -8.46
CA GLU A 123 -16.72 -2.75 -7.24
C GLU A 123 -16.69 -1.87 -5.98
N LEU A 124 -15.82 -0.86 -5.92
CA LEU A 124 -15.76 0.09 -4.81
C LEU A 124 -17.06 0.90 -4.66
N ALA A 125 -17.69 1.31 -5.77
CA ALA A 125 -18.99 1.97 -5.76
C ALA A 125 -20.08 1.07 -5.18
N SER A 126 -20.11 -0.20 -5.60
CA SER A 126 -21.05 -1.22 -5.11
C SER A 126 -20.88 -1.51 -3.62
N ARG A 127 -19.69 -1.27 -3.05
CA ARG A 127 -19.42 -1.42 -1.62
C ARG A 127 -19.81 -0.21 -0.78
N GLY A 128 -20.20 0.92 -1.37
CA GLY A 128 -20.76 2.05 -0.61
C GLY A 128 -19.75 2.90 0.20
N HIS A 129 -18.46 2.76 -0.08
CA HIS A 129 -17.40 3.55 0.57
C HIS A 129 -16.86 4.66 -0.35
N ASP A 130 -16.33 5.74 0.23
CA ASP A 130 -15.60 6.79 -0.49
C ASP A 130 -14.08 6.49 -0.65
N LYS A 131 -13.31 7.46 -1.17
CA LYS A 131 -11.85 7.36 -1.36
C LYS A 131 -11.08 7.17 -0.04
N ASP A 132 -11.66 7.62 1.07
CA ASP A 132 -11.11 7.49 2.41
C ASP A 132 -11.57 6.21 3.12
N HIS A 133 -12.25 5.31 2.38
CA HIS A 133 -12.84 4.08 2.89
C HIS A 133 -13.93 4.32 3.95
N LYS A 134 -14.51 5.52 4.01
CA LYS A 134 -15.64 5.83 4.89
C LYS A 134 -16.93 5.42 4.21
N TRP A 135 -17.81 4.77 4.97
CA TRP A 135 -19.15 4.45 4.47
C TRP A 135 -19.92 5.74 4.17
N CYS A 136 -20.38 5.89 2.93
CA CYS A 136 -21.14 7.06 2.48
C CYS A 136 -22.46 6.68 1.79
N GLY A 137 -22.76 5.38 1.68
CA GLY A 137 -23.93 4.86 0.98
C GLY A 137 -23.73 4.74 -0.54
N PHE A 138 -24.56 3.92 -1.18
CA PHE A 138 -24.36 3.54 -2.58
C PHE A 138 -24.43 4.72 -3.56
N GLU A 139 -25.40 5.63 -3.40
CA GLU A 139 -25.55 6.78 -4.30
C GLU A 139 -24.35 7.72 -4.27
N GLN A 140 -23.83 8.00 -3.08
CA GLN A 140 -22.65 8.86 -2.92
C GLN A 140 -21.38 8.15 -3.42
N ALA A 141 -21.21 6.87 -3.10
CA ALA A 141 -20.08 6.09 -3.59
C ALA A 141 -20.05 6.03 -5.12
N ARG A 142 -21.21 5.89 -5.77
CA ARG A 142 -21.32 5.94 -7.23
C ARG A 142 -20.82 7.26 -7.81
N LYS A 143 -21.16 8.41 -7.22
CA LYS A 143 -20.63 9.71 -7.66
C LYS A 143 -19.11 9.77 -7.49
N VAL A 144 -18.60 9.33 -6.36
CA VAL A 144 -17.15 9.36 -6.06
C VAL A 144 -16.33 8.51 -7.04
N TRP A 145 -16.85 7.34 -7.43
CA TRP A 145 -16.09 6.34 -8.19
C TRP A 145 -16.46 6.23 -9.66
N LEU A 146 -17.68 6.58 -10.09
CA LEU A 146 -18.15 6.35 -11.46
C LEU A 146 -18.18 7.60 -12.35
N GLU A 147 -17.74 8.75 -11.84
CA GLU A 147 -17.54 9.94 -12.68
C GLU A 147 -16.53 9.65 -13.79
N GLU A 148 -16.97 9.78 -15.05
CA GLU A 148 -16.09 9.71 -16.21
C GLU A 148 -15.17 10.95 -16.18
N LYS A 149 -13.86 10.70 -16.21
CA LYS A 149 -12.83 11.74 -16.31
C LYS A 149 -12.19 11.67 -17.68
#